data_AF-A0A8C2TV12-F1
#
_entry.id   AF-A0A8C2TV12-F1
#
_cell.length_a   1.000
_cell.length_b   1.000
_cell.length_c   1.000
_cell.angle_alpha   90.00
_cell.angle_beta   90.00
_cell.angle_gamma   90.00
#
_symmetry.space_group_name_H-M   'P 1'
#
loop_
_entity.id
_entity.type
_entity.pdbx_description
1 polymer ?
#
loop_
_entity_poly.entity_id
_entity_poly.type
_entity_poly.pdbx_seq_one_letter_code
_entity_poly.pdbx_strand_id
1 'polypeptide(L)'
;MIQHNCSKDGPTSPPRFRAPVPDPQSFGLSELCDYEKMFRSKHGRPPRYRHCSAFGDPHVRTFHHDFQTCRVEGAWPLLDNEFLFVQATSAPITRGSNATVTSKLTIIFKHMPECTEQKVYRAELDNVPSAFEDGSVSGSERPNGGGLEIHERIPGRQVLIRAPYIGTTIMIRQAARQLSFSIRAAEEVTRSFNTEQDLQLCVTGCPRNQRISRNIRSPEAVELCRAMLPVEDGYFHSCVFDVVNSGDANFTLAWGPTYTLMGSNLQFIGVHPTAHWAQPYTLLGSNLHLIGTLQLFGVQSVALLGSTLHLIGVQPAVLWGPT
;
A
#
# COMPACT_ATOMS: atom_id res chain seq x y z
N MET A 1 29.56 44.06 -68.77
CA MET A 1 28.52 44.34 -67.77
C MET A 1 27.34 43.44 -68.07
N ILE A 2 27.09 42.44 -67.23
CA ILE A 2 25.96 41.52 -67.35
C ILE A 2 24.96 41.92 -66.26
N GLN A 3 23.78 42.41 -66.66
CA GLN A 3 22.68 42.72 -65.73
C GLN A 3 21.83 41.46 -65.56
N HIS A 4 21.85 40.89 -64.37
CA HIS A 4 20.89 39.86 -63.98
C HIS A 4 19.67 40.53 -63.34
N ASN A 5 18.50 40.28 -63.93
CA ASN A 5 17.21 40.75 -63.46
C ASN A 5 16.66 39.73 -62.44
N CYS A 6 16.57 40.11 -61.16
CA CYS A 6 15.98 39.25 -60.13
C CYS A 6 14.58 39.75 -59.76
N SER A 7 13.58 38.89 -59.92
CA SER A 7 12.20 39.14 -59.51
C SER A 7 12.04 39.15 -57.98
N LYS A 8 11.07 39.92 -57.49
CA LYS A 8 10.95 40.33 -56.07
C LYS A 8 9.93 39.51 -55.26
N ASP A 9 9.68 38.26 -55.66
CA ASP A 9 8.74 37.38 -54.93
C ASP A 9 9.46 36.13 -54.43
N GLY A 10 9.77 36.13 -53.14
CA GLY A 10 10.25 34.94 -52.41
C GLY A 10 9.09 34.02 -52.00
N PRO A 11 9.34 32.72 -51.78
CA PRO A 11 8.30 31.75 -51.46
C PRO A 11 7.66 32.08 -50.10
N THR A 12 6.35 32.32 -50.10
CA THR A 12 5.56 32.54 -48.88
C THR A 12 5.41 31.22 -48.14
N SER A 13 5.79 31.21 -46.86
CA SER A 13 5.62 30.04 -45.98
C SER A 13 4.11 29.73 -45.82
N PRO A 14 3.68 28.47 -45.85
CA PRO A 14 2.30 28.14 -45.54
C PRO A 14 1.96 28.56 -44.11
N PRO A 15 0.70 28.94 -43.83
CA PRO A 15 0.30 29.40 -42.51
C PRO A 15 0.56 28.29 -41.49
N ARG A 16 1.26 28.63 -40.41
CA ARG A 16 1.40 27.73 -39.25
C ARG A 16 -0.01 27.38 -38.79
N PHE A 17 -0.39 26.10 -38.88
CA PHE A 17 -1.52 25.58 -38.14
C PHE A 17 -1.28 25.92 -36.68
N ARG A 18 -2.07 26.87 -36.14
CA ARG A 18 -2.15 27.04 -34.70
C ARG A 18 -2.66 25.72 -34.15
N ALA A 19 -1.85 25.05 -33.33
CA ALA A 19 -2.34 23.98 -32.50
C ALA A 19 -3.60 24.50 -31.77
N PRO A 20 -4.70 23.73 -31.71
CA PRO A 20 -5.86 24.11 -30.93
C PRO A 20 -5.41 24.49 -29.53
N VAL A 21 -5.77 25.70 -29.08
CA VAL A 21 -5.66 26.06 -27.66
C VAL A 21 -6.46 25.00 -26.91
N PRO A 22 -5.89 24.27 -25.93
CA PRO A 22 -6.66 23.33 -25.14
C PRO A 22 -7.83 24.10 -24.53
N ASP A 23 -9.04 23.67 -24.87
CA ASP A 23 -10.25 24.22 -24.26
C ASP A 23 -10.14 24.01 -22.74
N PRO A 24 -10.17 25.08 -21.92
CA PRO A 24 -10.14 24.95 -20.46
C PRO A 24 -11.31 24.14 -19.89
N GLN A 25 -12.32 23.81 -20.71
CA GLN A 25 -13.55 23.13 -20.29
C GLN A 25 -13.61 21.62 -20.57
N SER A 26 -12.53 20.99 -21.04
CA SER A 26 -12.47 19.52 -21.18
C SER A 26 -11.53 18.81 -20.19
N PHE A 27 -11.38 19.36 -18.98
CA PHE A 27 -10.91 18.53 -17.86
C PHE A 27 -11.94 17.43 -17.63
N GLY A 28 -11.66 16.23 -18.12
CA GLY A 28 -12.55 15.09 -17.94
C GLY A 28 -12.78 14.87 -16.45
N LEU A 29 -14.02 14.62 -16.05
CA LEU A 29 -14.39 14.31 -14.64
C LEU A 29 -13.52 13.20 -14.03
N SER A 30 -12.97 12.31 -14.86
CA SER A 30 -12.01 11.28 -14.47
C SER A 30 -10.68 11.84 -13.93
N GLU A 31 -10.24 13.01 -14.39
CA GLU A 31 -9.01 13.67 -13.91
C GLU A 31 -9.22 14.36 -12.57
N LEU A 32 -10.44 14.84 -12.27
CA LEU A 32 -10.79 15.43 -10.96
C LEU A 32 -10.71 14.39 -9.84
N CYS A 33 -11.08 13.14 -10.14
CA CYS A 33 -11.03 12.03 -9.20
C CYS A 33 -9.69 11.28 -9.20
N ASP A 34 -8.63 11.88 -9.74
CA ASP A 34 -7.27 11.35 -9.69
C ASP A 34 -6.39 12.28 -8.84
N TYR A 35 -6.25 11.93 -7.56
CA TYR A 35 -5.46 12.70 -6.59
C TYR A 35 -4.01 12.93 -7.06
N GLU A 36 -3.38 11.91 -7.65
CA GLU A 36 -1.99 12.02 -8.07
C GLU A 36 -1.82 13.01 -9.23
N LYS A 37 -2.72 12.97 -10.22
CA LYS A 37 -2.72 13.94 -11.32
C LYS A 37 -3.00 15.35 -10.82
N MET A 38 -4.03 15.51 -9.99
CA MET A 38 -4.42 16.80 -9.41
C MET A 38 -3.29 17.42 -8.58
N PHE A 39 -2.66 16.62 -7.71
CA PHE A 39 -1.55 17.08 -6.88
C PHE A 39 -0.34 17.49 -7.73
N ARG A 40 0.02 16.68 -8.74
CA ARG A 40 1.14 17.01 -9.65
C ARG A 40 0.87 18.28 -10.44
N SER A 41 -0.34 18.46 -10.95
CA SER A 41 -0.76 19.67 -11.67
C SER A 41 -0.63 20.92 -10.80
N LYS A 42 -1.07 20.82 -9.53
CA LYS A 42 -1.05 21.94 -8.58
C LYS A 42 0.33 22.25 -8.00
N HIS A 43 1.18 21.25 -7.83
CA HIS A 43 2.43 21.38 -7.05
C HIS A 43 3.72 21.08 -7.82
N GLY A 44 3.62 20.65 -9.09
CA GLY A 44 4.78 20.33 -9.93
C GLY A 44 5.63 19.15 -9.44
N ARG A 45 5.15 18.38 -8.46
CA ARG A 45 5.87 17.25 -7.84
C ARG A 45 4.91 16.14 -7.43
N PRO A 46 5.37 14.88 -7.29
CA PRO A 46 4.53 13.80 -6.79
C PRO A 46 4.14 14.00 -5.31
N PRO A 47 2.96 13.52 -4.89
CA PRO A 47 2.56 13.51 -3.49
C PRO A 47 3.41 12.55 -2.65
N ARG A 48 3.43 12.80 -1.34
CA ARG A 48 4.03 11.91 -0.35
C ARG A 48 2.95 10.99 0.23
N TYR A 49 3.35 9.76 0.54
CA TYR A 49 2.48 8.75 1.11
C TYR A 49 2.97 8.30 2.47
N ARG A 50 2.02 7.98 3.34
CA ARG A 50 2.26 7.33 4.63
C ARG A 50 1.64 5.94 4.64
N HIS A 51 2.16 5.08 5.50
CA HIS A 51 1.72 3.71 5.63
C HIS A 51 1.35 3.40 7.08
N CYS A 52 0.17 2.83 7.28
CA CYS A 52 -0.25 2.24 8.55
C CYS A 52 -0.67 0.79 8.33
N SER A 53 -0.51 -0.05 9.35
CA SER A 53 -1.00 -1.41 9.32
C SER A 53 -1.36 -1.93 10.71
N ALA A 54 -2.32 -2.85 10.75
CA ALA A 54 -2.77 -3.57 11.94
C ALA A 54 -2.91 -5.06 11.58
N PHE A 55 -2.27 -5.93 12.35
CA PHE A 55 -2.19 -7.37 12.06
C PHE A 55 -1.83 -8.14 13.34
N GLY A 56 -2.02 -9.46 13.35
CA GLY A 56 -1.68 -10.24 14.54
C GLY A 56 -2.61 -9.97 15.72
N ASP A 57 -2.03 -10.08 16.90
CA ASP A 57 -2.57 -9.51 18.14
C ASP A 57 -2.25 -8.01 18.23
N PRO A 58 -3.25 -7.16 17.93
CA PRO A 58 -3.11 -6.13 16.92
C PRO A 58 -1.84 -5.33 17.13
N HIS A 59 -0.86 -5.71 16.33
CA HIS A 59 0.38 -5.01 16.19
C HIS A 59 0.12 -3.85 15.23
N VAL A 60 0.24 -2.64 15.75
CA VAL A 60 -0.03 -1.43 15.00
C VAL A 60 1.30 -0.83 14.58
N ARG A 61 1.47 -0.63 13.26
CA ARG A 61 2.46 0.28 12.69
C ARG A 61 1.78 1.59 12.35
N THR A 62 2.13 2.67 13.04
CA THR A 62 1.54 4.00 12.81
C THR A 62 2.06 4.63 11.52
N PHE A 63 1.40 5.68 11.04
CA PHE A 63 1.90 6.52 9.95
C PHE A 63 3.25 7.19 10.26
N HIS A 64 3.61 7.28 11.54
CA HIS A 64 4.89 7.78 12.03
C HIS A 64 5.95 6.68 12.21
N HIS A 65 5.64 5.45 11.78
CA HIS A 65 6.51 4.27 11.81
C HIS A 65 6.74 3.64 13.20
N ASP A 66 5.96 4.06 14.20
CA ASP A 66 5.99 3.41 15.52
C ASP A 66 5.35 2.03 15.44
N PHE A 67 5.99 1.03 16.07
CA PHE A 67 5.42 -0.30 16.24
C PHE A 67 4.98 -0.52 17.68
N GLN A 68 3.73 -0.93 17.85
CA GLN A 68 3.13 -1.17 19.16
C GLN A 68 2.37 -2.50 19.13
N THR A 69 2.39 -3.27 20.22
CA THR A 69 1.47 -4.41 20.41
C THR A 69 0.38 -3.96 21.35
N CYS A 70 -0.86 -4.25 20.99
CA CYS A 70 -2.01 -3.67 21.66
C CYS A 70 -3.02 -4.75 21.99
N ARG A 71 -3.61 -4.66 23.19
CA ARG A 71 -4.76 -5.51 23.54
C ARG A 71 -6.00 -5.10 22.76
N VAL A 72 -6.39 -3.82 22.89
CA VAL A 72 -7.51 -3.16 22.18
C VAL A 72 -8.68 -4.11 21.87
N GLU A 73 -9.17 -4.80 22.90
CA GLU A 73 -10.31 -5.70 22.81
C GLU A 73 -11.58 -4.92 22.45
N GLY A 74 -12.43 -5.50 21.61
CA GLY A 74 -13.64 -4.86 21.10
C GLY A 74 -13.37 -4.01 19.87
N ALA A 75 -14.23 -3.01 19.62
CA ALA A 75 -14.17 -2.16 18.44
C ALA A 75 -13.30 -0.93 18.68
N TRP A 76 -12.28 -0.73 17.85
CA TRP A 76 -11.38 0.41 17.91
C TRP A 76 -11.19 1.08 16.54
N PRO A 77 -11.15 2.43 16.50
CA PRO A 77 -10.87 3.17 15.26
C PRO A 77 -9.38 3.05 14.90
N LEU A 78 -9.09 2.43 13.76
CA LEU A 78 -7.77 2.50 13.14
C LEU A 78 -7.54 3.89 12.53
N LEU A 79 -8.55 4.44 11.87
CA LEU A 79 -8.52 5.74 11.22
C LEU A 79 -9.91 6.37 11.29
N ASP A 80 -9.97 7.66 11.59
CA ASP A 80 -11.18 8.46 11.49
C ASP A 80 -10.81 9.89 11.08
N ASN A 81 -10.98 10.19 9.79
CA ASN A 81 -10.61 11.46 9.19
C ASN A 81 -11.73 11.95 8.25
N GLU A 82 -11.57 13.10 7.60
CA GLU A 82 -12.60 13.68 6.71
C GLU A 82 -13.05 12.77 5.55
N PHE A 83 -12.25 11.76 5.17
CA PHE A 83 -12.46 10.93 3.98
C PHE A 83 -12.84 9.47 4.29
N LEU A 84 -12.35 8.95 5.41
CA LEU A 84 -12.34 7.52 5.71
C LEU A 84 -12.60 7.29 7.19
N PHE A 85 -13.40 6.27 7.48
CA PHE A 85 -13.47 5.67 8.80
C PHE A 85 -13.10 4.19 8.70
N VAL A 86 -12.18 3.73 9.53
CA VAL A 86 -11.72 2.35 9.59
C VAL A 86 -11.82 1.87 11.03
N GLN A 87 -12.59 0.82 11.25
CA GLN A 87 -12.77 0.19 12.55
C GLN A 87 -12.30 -1.26 12.50
N ALA A 88 -11.48 -1.65 13.46
CA ALA A 88 -11.11 -3.03 13.71
C ALA A 88 -11.82 -3.54 14.96
N THR A 89 -12.32 -4.77 14.91
CA THR A 89 -12.86 -5.46 16.09
C THR A 89 -11.97 -6.63 16.46
N SER A 90 -11.39 -6.58 17.66
CA SER A 90 -10.53 -7.63 18.18
C SER A 90 -11.22 -8.45 19.26
N ALA A 91 -10.99 -9.76 19.26
CA ALA A 91 -11.50 -10.69 20.25
C ALA A 91 -10.36 -11.53 20.84
N PRO A 92 -10.41 -11.92 22.13
CA PRO A 92 -9.36 -12.73 22.75
C PRO A 92 -9.26 -14.11 22.08
N ILE A 93 -8.04 -14.60 21.88
CA ILE A 93 -7.76 -15.92 21.27
C ILE A 93 -8.36 -17.04 22.13
N THR A 94 -8.21 -16.92 23.45
CA THR A 94 -8.79 -17.80 24.47
C THR A 94 -9.36 -16.96 25.61
N ARG A 95 -10.38 -17.47 26.31
CA ARG A 95 -11.02 -16.73 27.42
C ARG A 95 -9.99 -16.38 28.49
N GLY A 96 -9.90 -15.09 28.83
CA GLY A 96 -8.98 -14.58 29.85
C GLY A 96 -7.55 -14.34 29.35
N SER A 97 -7.24 -14.61 28.09
CA SER A 97 -5.95 -14.22 27.49
C SER A 97 -5.91 -12.73 27.22
N ASN A 98 -4.74 -12.14 27.41
CA ASN A 98 -4.47 -10.76 26.97
C ASN A 98 -4.25 -10.68 25.45
N ALA A 99 -4.02 -11.82 24.80
CA ALA A 99 -3.81 -11.88 23.37
C ALA A 99 -5.13 -11.98 22.62
N THR A 100 -5.29 -11.09 21.64
CA THR A 100 -6.47 -10.93 20.80
C THR A 100 -6.14 -11.18 19.34
N VAL A 101 -7.16 -11.29 18.50
CA VAL A 101 -7.05 -11.34 17.04
C VAL A 101 -8.06 -10.40 16.42
N THR A 102 -7.66 -9.74 15.34
CA THR A 102 -8.60 -8.92 14.56
C THR A 102 -9.56 -9.83 13.82
N SER A 103 -10.83 -9.77 14.21
CA SER A 103 -11.90 -10.67 13.75
C SER A 103 -12.84 -10.03 12.72
N LYS A 104 -12.93 -8.70 12.72
CA LYS A 104 -13.77 -7.93 11.81
C LYS A 104 -13.13 -6.60 11.47
N LEU A 105 -13.24 -6.21 10.21
CA LEU A 105 -12.85 -4.90 9.70
C LEU A 105 -14.05 -4.25 9.03
N THR A 106 -14.31 -2.99 9.40
CA THR A 106 -15.34 -2.16 8.77
C THR A 106 -14.68 -0.90 8.25
N ILE A 107 -14.88 -0.59 6.98
CA ILE A 107 -14.31 0.56 6.30
C ILE A 107 -15.43 1.34 5.65
N ILE A 108 -15.53 2.62 5.99
CA ILE A 108 -16.49 3.54 5.41
C ILE A 108 -15.71 4.56 4.59
N PHE A 109 -15.92 4.53 3.28
CA PHE A 109 -15.51 5.57 2.36
C PHE A 109 -16.58 6.65 2.42
N LYS A 110 -16.24 7.82 2.98
CA LYS A 110 -17.18 8.94 3.13
C LYS A 110 -17.53 9.49 1.74
N HIS A 111 -18.74 10.01 1.60
CA HIS A 111 -19.20 10.57 0.33
C HIS A 111 -18.25 11.68 -0.15
N MET A 112 -17.87 11.63 -1.43
CA MET A 112 -17.09 12.69 -2.07
C MET A 112 -17.80 13.10 -3.36
N PRO A 113 -18.27 14.37 -3.46
CA PRO A 113 -19.01 14.85 -4.61
C PRO A 113 -18.32 14.53 -5.93
N GLU A 114 -19.10 14.12 -6.92
CA GLU A 114 -18.62 13.79 -8.29
C GLU A 114 -17.77 12.51 -8.42
N CYS A 115 -17.17 12.00 -7.33
CA CYS A 115 -16.29 10.83 -7.39
C CYS A 115 -16.88 9.56 -6.79
N THR A 116 -17.45 9.60 -5.58
CA THR A 116 -18.00 8.39 -4.95
C THR A 116 -19.18 8.71 -4.04
N GLU A 117 -20.19 7.87 -4.08
CA GLU A 117 -21.16 7.78 -2.99
C GLU A 117 -20.50 7.18 -1.75
N GLN A 118 -21.16 7.29 -0.60
CA GLN A 118 -20.68 6.62 0.61
C GLN A 118 -20.72 5.11 0.37
N LYS A 119 -19.60 4.43 0.62
CA LYS A 119 -19.50 2.97 0.49
C LYS A 119 -19.01 2.34 1.78
N VAL A 120 -19.59 1.21 2.13
CA VAL A 120 -19.21 0.43 3.32
C VAL A 120 -18.63 -0.90 2.86
N TYR A 121 -17.43 -1.20 3.31
CA TYR A 121 -16.80 -2.50 3.15
C TYR A 121 -16.70 -3.18 4.51
N ARG A 122 -17.09 -4.47 4.57
CA ARG A 122 -16.99 -5.28 5.77
C ARG A 122 -16.34 -6.62 5.45
N ALA A 123 -15.30 -6.97 6.22
CA ALA A 123 -14.71 -8.30 6.22
C ALA A 123 -14.76 -8.89 7.62
N GLU A 124 -15.03 -10.19 7.69
CA GLU A 124 -15.05 -10.98 8.91
C GLU A 124 -14.18 -12.22 8.70
N LEU A 125 -13.84 -12.93 9.78
CA LEU A 125 -13.18 -14.22 9.66
C LEU A 125 -14.01 -15.15 8.76
N ASP A 126 -13.31 -15.81 7.84
CA ASP A 126 -13.80 -16.71 6.81
C ASP A 126 -14.67 -16.04 5.73
N ASN A 127 -14.75 -14.71 5.73
CA ASN A 127 -15.49 -13.93 4.76
C ASN A 127 -14.77 -12.60 4.43
N VAL A 128 -13.90 -12.65 3.41
CA VAL A 128 -13.27 -11.46 2.82
C VAL A 128 -13.89 -11.21 1.44
N PRO A 129 -14.99 -10.45 1.35
CA PRO A 129 -15.73 -10.27 0.10
C PRO A 129 -14.97 -9.37 -0.89
N SER A 130 -15.23 -9.57 -2.18
CA SER A 130 -14.73 -8.74 -3.28
C SER A 130 -15.70 -7.62 -3.69
N ALA A 131 -16.67 -7.30 -2.83
CA ALA A 131 -17.70 -6.27 -3.04
C ALA A 131 -17.95 -5.47 -1.74
N PHE A 132 -18.56 -4.30 -1.88
CA PHE A 132 -19.11 -3.50 -0.79
C PHE A 132 -20.37 -4.17 -0.22
N GLU A 133 -20.86 -3.70 0.93
CA GLU A 133 -22.04 -4.28 1.60
C GLU A 133 -23.32 -4.23 0.74
N ASP A 134 -23.42 -3.26 -0.17
CA ASP A 134 -24.52 -3.15 -1.14
C ASP A 134 -24.35 -4.04 -2.39
N GLY A 135 -23.27 -4.83 -2.44
CA GLY A 135 -22.93 -5.72 -3.55
C GLY A 135 -22.20 -5.05 -4.70
N SER A 136 -21.95 -3.73 -4.66
CA SER A 136 -21.19 -3.07 -5.72
C SER A 136 -19.69 -3.36 -5.62
N VAL A 137 -18.98 -3.36 -6.74
CA VAL A 137 -17.51 -3.50 -6.78
C VAL A 137 -16.80 -2.16 -7.02
N SER A 138 -17.59 -1.13 -7.36
CA SER A 138 -17.14 0.25 -7.58
C SER A 138 -17.92 1.25 -6.72
N GLY A 139 -17.33 2.43 -6.49
CA GLY A 139 -17.94 3.52 -5.74
C GLY A 139 -19.01 4.31 -6.51
N SER A 140 -19.07 4.16 -7.83
CA SER A 140 -20.14 4.71 -8.66
C SER A 140 -20.45 3.81 -9.85
N GLU A 141 -21.66 3.91 -10.38
CA GLU A 141 -22.08 3.23 -11.61
C GLU A 141 -21.67 3.98 -12.89
N ARG A 142 -21.09 5.18 -12.76
CA ARG A 142 -20.75 6.00 -13.92
C ARG A 142 -19.49 5.44 -14.59
N PRO A 143 -19.44 5.34 -15.93
CA PRO A 143 -18.27 4.84 -16.68
C PRO A 143 -16.95 5.59 -16.38
N ASN A 144 -17.04 6.81 -15.83
CA ASN A 144 -15.92 7.66 -15.41
C ASN A 144 -16.02 8.13 -13.95
N GLY A 145 -16.95 7.57 -13.16
CA GLY A 145 -17.17 8.04 -11.80
C GLY A 145 -16.18 7.41 -10.83
N GLY A 146 -15.10 8.16 -10.64
CA GLY A 146 -14.33 8.28 -9.41
C GLY A 146 -13.84 7.02 -8.70
N GLY A 147 -13.23 6.10 -9.45
CA GLY A 147 -12.02 5.37 -9.09
C GLY A 147 -12.00 4.47 -7.84
N LEU A 148 -13.01 4.49 -6.97
CA LEU A 148 -13.12 3.58 -5.84
C LEU A 148 -13.45 2.19 -6.37
N GLU A 149 -12.53 1.25 -6.21
CA GLU A 149 -12.65 -0.09 -6.79
C GLU A 149 -12.13 -1.16 -5.82
N ILE A 150 -12.83 -2.27 -5.74
CA ILE A 150 -12.36 -3.48 -5.03
C ILE A 150 -11.81 -4.46 -6.05
N HIS A 151 -10.61 -4.95 -5.77
CA HIS A 151 -9.95 -5.96 -6.57
C HIS A 151 -9.61 -7.18 -5.73
N GLU A 152 -10.19 -8.33 -6.08
CA GLU A 152 -9.79 -9.60 -5.50
C GLU A 152 -8.36 -9.96 -5.94
N ARG A 153 -7.54 -10.40 -4.98
CA ARG A 153 -6.15 -10.84 -5.22
C ARG A 153 -6.00 -12.32 -4.96
N ILE A 154 -6.58 -12.79 -3.86
CA ILE A 154 -6.66 -14.21 -3.53
C ILE A 154 -8.13 -14.49 -3.19
N PRO A 155 -8.79 -15.41 -3.91
CA PRO A 155 -10.20 -15.71 -3.71
C PRO A 155 -10.59 -15.91 -2.24
N GLY A 156 -11.53 -15.09 -1.76
CA GLY A 156 -12.06 -15.14 -0.39
C GLY A 156 -11.03 -14.93 0.74
N ARG A 157 -9.79 -14.54 0.43
CA ARG A 157 -8.70 -14.39 1.42
C ARG A 157 -8.02 -13.04 1.35
N GLN A 158 -8.00 -12.37 0.20
CA GLN A 158 -7.28 -11.12 0.06
C GLN A 158 -7.92 -10.21 -0.99
N VAL A 159 -8.14 -8.96 -0.60
CA VAL A 159 -8.62 -7.89 -1.49
C VAL A 159 -7.74 -6.66 -1.40
N LEU A 160 -7.73 -5.89 -2.49
CA LEU A 160 -7.13 -4.58 -2.60
C LEU A 160 -8.22 -3.57 -2.96
N ILE A 161 -8.45 -2.59 -2.10
CA ILE A 161 -9.39 -1.50 -2.36
C ILE A 161 -8.58 -0.26 -2.77
N ARG A 162 -8.85 0.27 -3.98
CA ARG A 162 -8.19 1.45 -4.53
C ARG A 162 -9.14 2.62 -4.44
N ALA A 163 -8.67 3.74 -3.88
CA ALA A 163 -9.40 5.00 -3.77
C ALA A 163 -8.52 6.14 -4.33
N PRO A 164 -8.32 6.22 -5.66
CA PRO A 164 -7.42 7.17 -6.30
C PRO A 164 -7.86 8.62 -6.11
N TYR A 165 -9.15 8.88 -5.90
CA TYR A 165 -9.69 10.21 -5.64
C TYR A 165 -9.16 10.86 -4.35
N ILE A 166 -8.67 10.05 -3.41
CA ILE A 166 -7.99 10.48 -2.16
C ILE A 166 -6.59 9.89 -2.05
N GLY A 167 -6.01 9.40 -3.16
CA GLY A 167 -4.68 8.81 -3.17
C GLY A 167 -4.52 7.71 -2.10
N THR A 168 -5.51 6.84 -1.95
CA THR A 168 -5.50 5.81 -0.90
C THR A 168 -5.60 4.43 -1.50
N THR A 169 -4.91 3.47 -0.89
CA THR A 169 -5.03 2.05 -1.22
C THR A 169 -5.01 1.24 0.06
N ILE A 170 -5.97 0.35 0.21
CA ILE A 170 -6.15 -0.48 1.38
C ILE A 170 -6.04 -1.95 0.97
N MET A 171 -5.30 -2.73 1.74
CA MET A 171 -5.21 -4.17 1.58
C MET A 171 -5.79 -4.86 2.81
N ILE A 172 -6.62 -5.86 2.57
CA ILE A 172 -7.20 -6.70 3.61
C ILE A 172 -6.87 -8.13 3.27
N ARG A 173 -6.36 -8.87 4.24
CA ARG A 173 -5.98 -10.27 4.08
C ARG A 173 -6.40 -11.07 5.29
N GLN A 174 -6.98 -12.23 5.06
CA GLN A 174 -7.09 -13.27 6.07
C GLN A 174 -5.94 -14.26 5.92
N ALA A 175 -5.27 -14.55 7.03
CA ALA A 175 -4.31 -15.62 7.13
C ALA A 175 -4.40 -16.24 8.52
N ALA A 176 -4.31 -17.57 8.61
CA ALA A 176 -4.71 -18.31 9.80
C ALA A 176 -6.12 -17.88 10.26
N ARG A 177 -6.31 -17.54 11.54
CA ARG A 177 -7.58 -17.08 12.10
C ARG A 177 -7.58 -15.59 12.44
N GLN A 178 -6.98 -14.78 11.56
CA GLN A 178 -6.91 -13.34 11.76
C GLN A 178 -6.98 -12.54 10.46
N LEU A 179 -7.59 -11.37 10.56
CA LEU A 179 -7.57 -10.35 9.51
C LEU A 179 -6.37 -9.42 9.72
N SER A 180 -5.70 -9.08 8.63
CA SER A 180 -4.72 -8.00 8.57
C SER A 180 -5.22 -6.87 7.70
N PHE A 181 -4.90 -5.66 8.14
CA PHE A 181 -5.22 -4.39 7.49
C PHE A 181 -3.92 -3.65 7.19
N SER A 182 -3.83 -3.11 5.98
CA SER A 182 -2.72 -2.25 5.57
C SER A 182 -3.24 -1.11 4.71
N ILE A 183 -2.80 0.11 4.98
CA ILE A 183 -3.21 1.29 4.24
C ILE A 183 -2.00 2.11 3.82
N ARG A 184 -1.98 2.47 2.53
CA ARG A 184 -1.15 3.53 1.97
C ARG A 184 -2.05 4.71 1.64
N ALA A 185 -1.83 5.84 2.30
CA ALA A 185 -2.66 7.04 2.10
C ALA A 185 -1.79 8.27 1.86
N ALA A 186 -2.31 9.23 1.09
CA ALA A 186 -1.66 10.51 0.87
C ALA A 186 -1.42 11.24 2.20
N GLU A 187 -0.30 11.94 2.32
CA GLU A 187 0.08 12.62 3.56
C GLU A 187 -0.97 13.64 4.03
N GLU A 188 -1.67 14.32 3.12
CA GLU A 188 -2.78 15.22 3.48
C GLU A 188 -3.98 14.46 4.06
N VAL A 189 -4.37 13.35 3.44
CA VAL A 189 -5.47 12.49 3.92
C VAL A 189 -5.17 11.95 5.32
N THR A 190 -3.92 11.60 5.61
CA THR A 190 -3.53 11.10 6.94
C THR A 190 -3.59 12.14 8.06
N ARG A 191 -3.73 13.43 7.72
CA ARG A 191 -3.71 14.57 8.65
C ARG A 191 -5.01 15.36 8.68
N SER A 192 -5.97 15.05 7.80
CA SER A 192 -7.28 15.72 7.73
C SER A 192 -8.27 15.20 8.76
N PHE A 193 -8.01 15.43 10.04
CA PHE A 193 -8.91 15.08 11.14
C PHE A 193 -8.97 16.21 12.17
N ASN A 194 -10.07 16.31 12.91
CA ASN A 194 -10.29 17.33 13.92
C ASN A 194 -9.85 16.87 15.32
N THR A 195 -9.94 17.74 16.32
CA THR A 195 -9.56 17.43 17.71
C THR A 195 -10.50 16.47 18.42
N GLU A 196 -11.72 16.27 17.93
CA GLU A 196 -12.70 15.32 18.49
C GLU A 196 -12.39 13.87 18.06
N GLN A 197 -11.55 13.69 17.03
CA GLN A 197 -11.11 12.41 16.49
C GLN A 197 -9.73 12.02 17.06
N ASP A 198 -9.52 12.22 18.35
CA ASP A 198 -8.21 12.06 19.01
C ASP A 198 -7.76 10.59 19.16
N LEU A 199 -8.71 9.65 19.18
CA LEU A 199 -8.42 8.23 19.26
C LEU A 199 -8.36 7.61 17.85
N GLN A 200 -7.14 7.46 17.31
CA GLN A 200 -6.89 6.78 16.03
C GLN A 200 -5.60 5.97 16.09
N LEU A 201 -5.71 4.64 16.02
CA LEU A 201 -4.54 3.76 16.20
C LEU A 201 -3.47 3.99 15.12
N CYS A 202 -3.84 4.31 13.88
CA CYS A 202 -2.88 4.62 12.82
C CYS A 202 -2.10 5.93 13.03
N VAL A 203 -2.64 6.86 13.80
CA VAL A 203 -2.03 8.18 14.03
C VAL A 203 -1.19 8.13 15.30
N THR A 204 -1.82 7.88 16.45
CA THR A 204 -1.18 7.99 17.78
C THR A 204 -0.73 6.65 18.35
N GLY A 205 -1.07 5.54 17.68
CA GLY A 205 -0.96 4.21 18.26
C GLY A 205 -1.96 4.00 19.39
N CYS A 206 -1.71 2.98 20.20
CA CYS A 206 -2.62 2.53 21.24
C CYS A 206 -2.41 3.32 22.54
N PRO A 207 -3.50 3.59 23.29
CA PRO A 207 -3.42 4.16 24.64
C PRO A 207 -2.47 3.37 25.54
N ARG A 208 -1.78 4.04 26.46
CA ARG A 208 -0.72 3.42 27.30
C ARG A 208 -1.22 2.20 28.08
N ASN A 209 -2.46 2.24 28.57
CA ASN A 209 -3.10 1.13 29.30
C ASN A 209 -3.50 -0.06 28.41
N GLN A 210 -3.43 0.07 27.09
CA GLN A 210 -3.69 -1.01 26.13
C GLN A 210 -2.41 -1.58 25.53
N ARG A 211 -1.23 -1.02 25.85
CA ARG A 211 0.05 -1.48 25.30
C ARG A 211 0.51 -2.75 26.02
N ILE A 212 0.89 -3.75 25.24
CA ILE A 212 1.45 -5.02 25.73
C ILE A 212 2.97 -5.01 25.54
N SER A 213 3.70 -5.48 26.55
CA SER A 213 5.15 -5.66 26.46
C SER A 213 5.51 -6.83 25.55
N ARG A 214 6.50 -6.62 24.65
CA ARG A 214 7.01 -7.62 23.71
C ARG A 214 8.18 -8.45 24.28
N ASN A 215 8.38 -8.46 25.60
CA ASN A 215 9.48 -9.17 26.24
C ASN A 215 9.21 -10.68 26.33
N ILE A 216 9.15 -11.33 25.16
CA ILE A 216 8.96 -12.77 25.02
C ILE A 216 10.17 -13.33 24.28
N ARG A 217 10.73 -14.43 24.79
CA ARG A 217 11.85 -15.13 24.17
C ARG A 217 11.52 -16.61 24.07
N SER A 218 11.40 -17.10 22.84
CA SER A 218 11.27 -18.52 22.53
C SER A 218 12.19 -18.83 21.35
N PRO A 219 13.26 -19.63 21.55
CA PRO A 219 14.16 -20.03 20.46
C PRO A 219 13.43 -20.74 19.32
N GLU A 220 12.44 -21.57 19.65
CA GLU A 220 11.61 -22.29 18.68
C GLU A 220 10.78 -21.31 17.82
N ALA A 221 10.11 -20.35 18.44
CA ALA A 221 9.34 -19.33 17.71
C ALA A 221 10.25 -18.42 16.86
N VAL A 222 11.46 -18.13 17.35
CA VAL A 222 12.47 -17.37 16.60
C VAL A 222 12.87 -18.10 15.32
N GLU A 223 13.10 -19.41 15.37
CA GLU A 223 13.45 -20.21 14.21
C GLU A 223 12.30 -20.26 13.18
N LEU A 224 11.08 -20.50 13.65
CA LEU A 224 9.88 -20.50 12.82
C LEU A 224 9.66 -19.16 12.10
N CYS A 225 9.76 -18.04 12.84
CA CYS A 225 9.56 -16.71 12.26
C CYS A 225 10.70 -16.31 11.32
N ARG A 226 11.94 -16.74 11.59
CA ARG A 226 13.10 -16.41 10.74
C ARG A 226 13.00 -17.03 9.36
N ALA A 227 12.33 -18.17 9.23
CA ALA A 227 12.08 -18.81 7.93
C ALA A 227 11.21 -17.94 6.99
N MET A 228 10.30 -17.13 7.56
CA MET A 228 9.39 -16.27 6.80
C MET A 228 9.85 -14.81 6.74
N LEU A 229 10.47 -14.33 7.80
CA LEU A 229 10.95 -12.96 7.98
C LEU A 229 12.45 -12.97 8.28
N PRO A 230 13.31 -12.82 7.26
CA PRO A 230 14.76 -12.94 7.44
C PRO A 230 15.38 -11.73 8.16
N VAL A 231 14.66 -10.62 8.25
CA VAL A 231 15.11 -9.39 8.91
C VAL A 231 14.49 -9.30 10.30
N GLU A 232 15.33 -9.16 11.33
CA GLU A 232 14.89 -9.00 12.74
C GLU A 232 14.41 -7.56 13.01
N ASP A 233 13.24 -7.21 12.48
CA ASP A 233 12.59 -5.91 12.68
C ASP A 233 11.31 -6.01 13.55
N GLY A 234 10.53 -4.93 13.57
CA GLY A 234 9.27 -4.89 14.30
C GLY A 234 8.25 -5.94 13.87
N TYR A 235 8.27 -6.40 12.62
CA TYR A 235 7.39 -7.47 12.13
C TYR A 235 7.89 -8.83 12.64
N PHE A 236 9.20 -9.07 12.60
CA PHE A 236 9.79 -10.31 13.14
C PHE A 236 9.46 -10.51 14.62
N HIS A 237 9.66 -9.48 15.45
CA HIS A 237 9.33 -9.57 16.88
C HIS A 237 7.84 -9.75 17.15
N SER A 238 6.99 -9.28 16.26
CA SER A 238 5.55 -9.44 16.38
C SER A 238 5.12 -10.86 15.97
N CYS A 239 5.73 -11.44 14.94
CA CYS A 239 5.58 -12.87 14.62
C CYS A 239 5.94 -13.76 15.80
N VAL A 240 7.10 -13.52 16.44
CA VAL A 240 7.53 -14.30 17.61
C VAL A 240 6.52 -14.18 18.75
N PHE A 241 6.00 -12.97 18.98
CA PHE A 241 4.97 -12.73 19.98
C PHE A 241 3.69 -13.52 19.69
N ASP A 242 3.17 -13.47 18.48
CA ASP A 242 1.96 -14.18 18.06
C ASP A 242 2.12 -15.70 18.21
N VAL A 243 3.23 -16.27 17.73
CA VAL A 243 3.50 -17.71 17.81
C VAL A 243 3.57 -18.17 19.27
N VAL A 244 4.21 -17.41 20.16
CA VAL A 244 4.31 -17.78 21.57
C VAL A 244 2.97 -17.66 22.30
N ASN A 245 2.19 -16.61 22.04
CA ASN A 245 0.91 -16.42 22.74
C ASN A 245 -0.21 -17.31 22.20
N SER A 246 -0.20 -17.62 20.90
CA SER A 246 -1.16 -18.54 20.30
C SER A 246 -0.82 -20.01 20.56
N GLY A 247 0.47 -20.34 20.67
CA GLY A 247 0.95 -21.72 20.66
C GLY A 247 0.76 -22.42 19.31
N ASP A 248 0.52 -21.67 18.23
CA ASP A 248 0.24 -22.20 16.89
C ASP A 248 1.23 -21.66 15.86
N ALA A 249 2.05 -22.55 15.30
CA ALA A 249 3.03 -22.22 14.27
C ALA A 249 2.39 -21.64 12.99
N ASN A 250 1.10 -21.90 12.73
CA ASN A 250 0.39 -21.34 11.58
C ASN A 250 0.28 -19.82 11.61
N PHE A 251 0.47 -19.18 12.77
CA PHE A 251 0.50 -17.71 12.85
C PHE A 251 1.62 -17.12 12.00
N THR A 252 2.72 -17.83 11.76
CA THR A 252 3.79 -17.41 10.83
C THR A 252 3.29 -17.11 9.41
N LEU A 253 2.20 -17.74 8.96
CA LEU A 253 1.61 -17.52 7.63
C LEU A 253 0.95 -16.15 7.47
N ALA A 254 0.58 -15.51 8.58
CA ALA A 254 0.06 -14.16 8.59
C ALA A 254 1.15 -13.10 8.45
N TRP A 255 2.39 -13.48 8.72
CA TRP A 255 3.58 -12.64 8.66
C TRP A 255 4.41 -12.84 7.39
N GLY A 256 4.17 -13.93 6.66
CA GLY A 256 4.85 -14.22 5.41
C GLY A 256 4.69 -13.12 4.35
N PRO A 257 5.66 -12.96 3.45
CA PRO A 257 5.66 -11.92 2.44
C PRO A 257 4.40 -12.04 1.58
N THR A 258 3.56 -11.01 1.65
CA THR A 258 2.44 -10.84 0.73
C THR A 258 2.84 -9.79 -0.28
N TYR A 259 3.18 -10.21 -1.48
CA TYR A 259 3.50 -9.29 -2.57
C TYR A 259 2.18 -8.72 -3.10
N THR A 260 1.98 -7.41 -2.98
CA THR A 260 0.84 -6.75 -3.62
C THR A 260 1.30 -5.46 -4.27
N LEU A 261 1.14 -5.41 -5.58
CA LEU A 261 1.39 -4.23 -6.39
C LEU A 261 0.38 -3.14 -6.01
N MET A 262 0.84 -2.07 -5.36
CA MET A 262 0.07 -0.83 -5.16
C MET A 262 0.52 0.20 -6.19
N GLY A 263 0.04 0.08 -7.43
CA GLY A 263 0.44 0.93 -8.56
C GLY A 263 1.78 0.49 -9.17
N SER A 264 2.70 1.44 -9.43
CA SER A 264 4.05 1.17 -9.97
C SER A 264 5.10 0.86 -8.90
N ASN A 265 4.74 0.89 -7.62
CA ASN A 265 5.64 0.58 -6.51
C ASN A 265 5.27 -0.77 -5.90
N LEU A 266 6.25 -1.68 -5.84
CA LEU A 266 6.15 -2.91 -5.07
C LEU A 266 6.20 -2.54 -3.58
N GLN A 267 5.07 -2.65 -2.87
CA GLN A 267 5.07 -2.51 -1.42
C GLN A 267 5.08 -3.90 -0.76
N PHE A 268 6.04 -4.06 0.16
CA PHE A 268 6.16 -5.21 1.02
C PHE A 268 5.36 -4.96 2.28
N ILE A 269 4.31 -5.75 2.50
CA ILE A 269 3.64 -5.82 3.80
C ILE A 269 4.33 -6.95 4.55
N GLY A 270 5.10 -6.59 5.59
CA GLY A 270 5.87 -7.51 6.44
C GLY A 270 7.38 -7.23 6.59
N VAL A 271 7.98 -6.27 5.87
CA VAL A 271 9.42 -5.95 6.00
C VAL A 271 9.69 -4.45 5.73
N HIS A 272 10.55 -3.81 6.52
CA HIS A 272 11.13 -2.50 6.20
C HIS A 272 12.23 -2.64 5.12
N PRO A 273 12.32 -1.79 4.07
CA PRO A 273 13.53 -1.73 3.27
C PRO A 273 14.62 -1.09 4.14
N THR A 274 15.53 -1.87 4.69
CA THR A 274 16.82 -1.30 5.10
C THR A 274 17.58 -0.94 3.84
N ALA A 275 18.12 0.28 3.81
CA ALA A 275 19.05 0.69 2.79
C ALA A 275 20.18 -0.35 2.69
N HIS A 276 20.51 -0.71 1.45
CA HIS A 276 21.51 -1.69 1.04
C HIS A 276 21.04 -3.15 1.08
N TRP A 277 21.13 -3.79 -0.10
CA TRP A 277 20.89 -5.21 -0.40
C TRP A 277 19.43 -5.67 -0.56
N ALA A 278 18.78 -5.22 -1.64
CA ALA A 278 17.56 -5.86 -2.12
C ALA A 278 17.92 -7.11 -2.95
N GLN A 279 17.26 -8.24 -2.70
CA GLN A 279 17.14 -9.30 -3.70
C GLN A 279 16.46 -8.70 -4.94
N PRO A 280 17.01 -8.86 -6.16
CA PRO A 280 16.36 -8.34 -7.35
C PRO A 280 15.11 -9.18 -7.68
N TYR A 281 14.05 -8.52 -8.10
CA TYR A 281 12.83 -9.14 -8.64
C TYR A 281 12.61 -8.56 -10.04
N THR A 282 12.02 -9.35 -10.95
CA THR A 282 11.61 -8.84 -12.26
C THR A 282 10.12 -9.01 -12.48
N LEU A 283 9.54 -8.08 -13.24
CA LEU A 283 8.15 -8.11 -13.66
C LEU A 283 8.07 -8.73 -15.05
N LEU A 284 7.29 -9.81 -15.17
CA LEU A 284 6.88 -10.34 -16.47
C LEU A 284 5.35 -10.19 -16.57
N GLY A 285 4.91 -9.07 -17.15
CA GLY A 285 3.49 -8.67 -17.15
C GLY A 285 3.02 -8.27 -15.75
N SER A 286 1.91 -8.86 -15.29
CA SER A 286 1.32 -8.64 -13.95
C SER A 286 1.88 -9.57 -12.86
N ASN A 287 2.80 -10.47 -13.20
CA ASN A 287 3.37 -11.46 -12.28
C ASN A 287 4.78 -11.05 -11.83
N LEU A 288 5.02 -11.15 -10.52
CA LEU A 288 6.32 -10.91 -9.91
C LEU A 288 7.12 -12.21 -9.89
N HIS A 289 8.31 -12.21 -10.50
CA HIS A 289 9.24 -13.35 -10.46
C HIS A 289 10.43 -13.04 -9.55
N LEU A 290 10.76 -14.00 -8.68
CA LEU A 290 11.94 -13.96 -7.82
C LEU A 290 13.19 -14.22 -8.67
N ILE A 291 14.16 -13.29 -8.70
CA ILE A 291 15.45 -13.56 -9.33
C ILE A 291 16.40 -14.09 -8.26
N GLY A 292 16.87 -15.32 -8.41
CA GLY A 292 17.97 -15.84 -7.61
C GLY A 292 19.26 -15.11 -7.96
N THR A 293 19.99 -14.60 -6.95
CA THR A 293 21.33 -14.04 -7.17
C THR A 293 22.37 -15.16 -7.22
N LEU A 294 22.98 -15.39 -8.39
CA LEU A 294 24.22 -16.15 -8.49
C LEU A 294 25.40 -15.17 -8.36
N GLN A 295 26.15 -15.23 -7.26
CA GLN A 295 27.37 -14.43 -7.12
C GLN A 295 28.46 -14.99 -8.03
N LEU A 296 28.67 -14.37 -9.19
CA LEU A 296 29.91 -14.45 -9.94
C LEU A 296 30.71 -13.18 -9.66
N PHE A 297 32.00 -13.34 -9.39
CA PHE A 297 32.93 -12.28 -8.98
C PHE A 297 32.77 -11.01 -9.85
N GLY A 298 32.25 -9.94 -9.25
CA GLY A 298 32.21 -8.60 -9.85
C GLY A 298 30.90 -8.22 -10.57
N VAL A 299 29.93 -7.73 -9.80
CA VAL A 299 28.90 -6.75 -10.19
C VAL A 299 28.00 -7.06 -11.41
N GLN A 300 27.47 -8.28 -11.55
CA GLN A 300 26.38 -8.54 -12.50
C GLN A 300 25.25 -9.35 -11.85
N SER A 301 24.01 -8.86 -12.04
CA SER A 301 22.79 -9.60 -11.69
C SER A 301 22.35 -10.41 -12.90
N VAL A 302 21.96 -11.66 -12.67
CA VAL A 302 21.59 -12.60 -13.73
C VAL A 302 20.22 -13.19 -13.43
N ALA A 303 19.35 -13.31 -14.43
CA ALA A 303 18.03 -13.92 -14.31
C ALA A 303 17.97 -15.26 -15.04
N LEU A 304 17.29 -16.24 -14.46
CA LEU A 304 17.06 -17.56 -15.07
C LEU A 304 15.60 -17.65 -15.55
N LEU A 305 15.39 -17.85 -16.85
CA LEU A 305 14.07 -18.11 -17.44
C LEU A 305 14.06 -19.54 -18.00
N GLY A 306 13.34 -20.44 -17.34
CA GLY A 306 13.35 -21.86 -17.70
C GLY A 306 14.75 -22.47 -17.50
N SER A 307 15.39 -22.96 -18.57
CA SER A 307 16.77 -23.45 -18.57
C SER A 307 17.79 -22.43 -19.08
N THR A 308 17.38 -21.18 -19.33
CA THR A 308 18.20 -20.19 -20.05
C THR A 308 18.58 -19.02 -19.13
N LEU A 309 19.86 -18.64 -19.17
CA LEU A 309 20.47 -17.61 -18.32
C LEU A 309 20.54 -16.26 -19.06
N HIS A 310 20.05 -15.18 -18.45
CA HIS A 310 20.01 -13.82 -19.01
C HIS A 310 20.76 -12.80 -18.12
N LEU A 311 21.64 -12.00 -18.72
CA LEU A 311 22.38 -10.93 -18.05
C LEU A 311 21.56 -9.62 -17.99
N ILE A 312 21.48 -8.98 -16.83
CA ILE A 312 20.78 -7.70 -16.65
C ILE A 312 21.77 -6.64 -16.14
N GLY A 313 21.99 -5.58 -16.95
CA GLY A 313 22.97 -4.52 -16.70
C GLY A 313 22.45 -3.36 -15.83
N VAL A 314 23.37 -2.74 -15.08
CA VAL A 314 23.16 -1.55 -14.24
C VAL A 314 23.60 -0.29 -15.03
N GLN A 315 22.84 0.80 -14.97
CA GLN A 315 23.28 2.13 -15.46
C GLN A 315 23.79 3.02 -14.30
N PRO A 316 24.67 4.01 -14.59
CA PRO A 316 25.86 4.26 -13.78
C PRO A 316 25.63 5.24 -12.62
N ALA A 317 26.37 5.00 -11.53
CA ALA A 317 26.55 5.95 -10.45
C ALA A 317 27.32 7.18 -10.94
N VAL A 318 26.78 8.37 -10.72
CA VAL A 318 27.51 9.63 -10.87
C VAL A 318 28.46 9.76 -9.67
N LEU A 319 29.75 9.69 -9.95
CA LEU A 319 30.84 9.93 -9.00
C LEU A 319 30.96 11.43 -8.69
N TRP A 320 31.01 11.79 -7.41
CA TRP A 320 31.75 12.96 -6.94
C TRP A 320 32.63 12.51 -5.78
N GLY A 321 33.94 12.53 -6.00
CA GLY A 321 34.99 12.18 -5.03
C GLY A 321 35.31 13.35 -4.07
N PRO A 322 36.10 13.09 -3.02
CA PRO A 322 36.58 14.12 -2.10
C PRO A 322 37.70 14.96 -2.73
N THR A 323 37.97 16.13 -2.15
CA THR A 323 39.00 17.12 -2.55
C THR A 323 40.32 16.55 -3.03
#